data_AF-A0A8J7XEZ6-F1
#
_entry.id   AF-A0A8J7XEZ6-F1
#
_cell.length_a   1.000
_cell.length_b   1.000
_cell.length_c   1.000
_cell.angle_alpha   90.00
_cell.angle_beta   90.00
_cell.angle_gamma   90.00
#
_symmetry.space_group_name_H-M   'P 1'
#
loop_
_entity.id
_entity.type
_entity.pdbx_description
1 polymer ?
#
loop_
_entity_poly.entity_id
_entity_poly.type
_entity_poly.pdbx_seq_one_letter_code
_entity_poly.pdbx_strand_id
1 'polypeptide(L)'
;MEDSLGGYHTVQCYNCHPLYLSSRSTGEPYHHSDAFFSMTVRYARERGVLLMNHGEWNDFWRRRESVVYTDLQWDQSDTVLSFDIESKGESGDLTHLLPWTREGKQVEIRIDGRETSYLEVEFSGRKYAMFSIPAGGRLAHVEARYIHDSNGD
;
A
#
# COMPACT_ATOMS: atom_id res chain seq x y z
N MET A 1 22.27 -2.19 2.45
CA MET A 1 21.06 -2.18 3.31
C MET A 1 20.38 -0.82 3.23
N GLU A 2 20.25 -0.24 2.02
CA GLU A 2 19.71 1.13 1.80
C GLU A 2 18.61 1.19 0.72
N ASP A 3 18.46 0.16 -0.12
CA ASP A 3 17.53 0.24 -1.27
C ASP A 3 16.04 0.26 -0.89
N SER A 4 15.64 -0.22 0.29
CA SER A 4 14.22 -0.23 0.69
C SER A 4 13.72 1.11 1.24
N LEU A 5 14.63 2.06 1.53
CA LEU A 5 14.29 3.40 2.02
C LEU A 5 14.29 4.47 0.92
N GLY A 6 14.66 4.10 -0.33
CA GLY A 6 14.77 5.05 -1.45
C GLY A 6 13.45 5.73 -1.85
N GLY A 7 12.29 5.28 -1.34
CA GLY A 7 11.04 6.03 -1.42
C GLY A 7 10.49 6.30 -2.82
N TYR A 8 11.04 5.66 -3.87
CA TYR A 8 10.61 5.90 -5.24
C TYR A 8 9.28 5.19 -5.52
N HIS A 9 8.18 5.86 -5.19
CA HIS A 9 6.87 5.55 -5.73
C HIS A 9 6.74 6.26 -7.08
N THR A 10 6.77 5.50 -8.18
CA THR A 10 6.52 6.08 -9.50
C THR A 10 5.02 6.27 -9.69
N VAL A 11 4.61 7.52 -9.85
CA VAL A 11 3.23 7.90 -10.12
C VAL A 11 3.19 8.43 -11.53
N GLN A 12 2.29 7.89 -12.34
CA GLN A 12 2.05 8.40 -13.69
C GLN A 12 0.89 9.38 -13.63
N CYS A 13 1.21 10.66 -13.58
CA CYS A 13 0.21 11.73 -13.64
C CYS A 13 -0.11 12.05 -15.10
N TYR A 14 -1.32 11.70 -15.53
CA TYR A 14 -1.82 12.08 -16.85
C TYR A 14 -2.62 13.37 -16.73
N ASN A 15 -2.11 14.47 -17.29
CA ASN A 15 -2.89 15.69 -17.44
C ASN A 15 -3.62 15.67 -18.78
N CYS A 16 -4.92 15.43 -18.75
CA CYS A 16 -5.78 15.61 -19.92
C CYS A 16 -6.33 17.04 -19.92
N HIS A 17 -5.74 17.93 -20.74
CA HIS A 17 -6.26 19.27 -21.05
C HIS A 17 -7.69 19.19 -21.63
N PRO A 18 -8.50 20.29 -21.63
CA PRO A 18 -9.96 20.27 -21.52
C PRO A 18 -10.73 19.82 -22.76
N LEU A 19 -10.13 18.97 -23.59
CA LEU A 19 -10.88 18.14 -24.52
C LEU A 19 -11.47 16.90 -23.83
N TYR A 20 -11.32 16.68 -22.52
CA TYR A 20 -12.09 15.65 -21.82
C TYR A 20 -13.58 16.04 -21.79
N LEU A 21 -14.46 15.16 -22.30
CA LEU A 21 -15.89 15.44 -22.50
C LEU A 21 -16.14 16.54 -23.54
N SER A 22 -15.28 16.60 -24.57
CA SER A 22 -15.41 17.58 -25.65
C SER A 22 -16.78 17.51 -26.29
N SER A 23 -17.29 16.30 -26.52
CA SER A 23 -18.64 16.07 -27.04
C SER A 23 -19.71 16.84 -26.30
N ARG A 24 -19.61 16.93 -24.96
CA ARG A 24 -20.54 17.69 -24.13
C ARG A 24 -20.34 19.20 -24.26
N SER A 25 -19.10 19.66 -24.39
CA SER A 25 -18.78 21.08 -24.52
C SER A 25 -19.04 21.65 -25.93
N THR A 26 -18.87 20.84 -26.97
CA THR A 26 -19.03 21.22 -28.39
C THR A 26 -20.41 20.84 -28.94
N GLY A 27 -21.19 20.04 -28.21
CA GLY A 27 -22.48 19.52 -28.68
C GLY A 27 -22.34 18.44 -29.74
N GLU A 28 -21.14 17.90 -29.96
CA GLU A 28 -20.90 16.85 -30.94
C GLU A 28 -21.20 15.46 -30.35
N PRO A 29 -21.80 14.54 -31.13
CA PRO A 29 -22.16 13.21 -30.65
C PRO A 29 -20.95 12.34 -30.28
N TYR A 30 -19.76 12.69 -30.79
CA TYR A 30 -18.53 11.94 -30.57
C TYR A 30 -17.32 12.86 -30.72
N HIS A 31 -16.34 12.69 -29.84
CA HIS A 31 -15.05 13.35 -29.95
C HIS A 31 -13.92 12.39 -29.56
N HIS A 32 -12.81 12.44 -30.31
CA HIS A 32 -11.73 11.45 -30.17
C HIS A 32 -11.05 11.45 -28.81
N SER A 33 -11.01 12.59 -28.12
CA SER A 33 -10.48 12.69 -26.75
C SER A 33 -11.32 11.92 -25.72
N ASP A 34 -12.64 11.85 -25.89
CA ASP A 34 -13.54 11.12 -25.00
C ASP A 34 -13.33 9.61 -25.15
N ALA A 35 -13.13 9.17 -26.39
CA ALA A 35 -12.75 7.79 -26.70
C ALA A 35 -11.37 7.44 -26.13
N PHE A 36 -10.37 8.32 -26.33
CA PHE A 36 -9.03 8.14 -25.79
C PHE A 36 -9.04 8.02 -24.25
N PHE A 37 -9.73 8.94 -23.56
CA PHE A 37 -9.86 8.88 -22.11
C PHE A 37 -10.53 7.58 -21.64
N SER A 38 -11.64 7.19 -22.29
CA SER A 38 -12.37 5.98 -21.95
C SER A 38 -11.51 4.72 -22.13
N MET A 39 -10.71 4.67 -23.20
CA MET A 39 -9.77 3.58 -23.44
C MET A 39 -8.68 3.51 -22.36
N THR A 40 -8.09 4.65 -21.98
CA THR A 40 -7.08 4.70 -20.92
C THR A 40 -7.63 4.23 -19.58
N VAL A 41 -8.82 4.70 -19.19
CA VAL A 41 -9.49 4.26 -17.94
C VAL A 41 -9.80 2.76 -17.99
N ARG A 42 -10.33 2.26 -19.11
CA ARG A 42 -10.63 0.83 -19.27
C ARG A 42 -9.36 -0.01 -19.17
N TYR A 43 -8.31 0.38 -19.87
CA TYR A 43 -7.02 -0.32 -19.83
C TYR A 43 -6.45 -0.36 -18.41
N ALA A 44 -6.46 0.77 -17.69
CA ALA A 44 -6.00 0.81 -16.31
C ALA A 44 -6.77 -0.17 -15.41
N ARG A 45 -8.12 -0.20 -15.53
CA ARG A 45 -8.96 -1.14 -14.78
C ARG A 45 -8.67 -2.60 -15.12
N GLU A 46 -8.51 -2.93 -16.40
CA GLU A 46 -8.16 -4.29 -16.86
C GLU A 46 -6.79 -4.75 -16.33
N ARG A 47 -5.89 -3.81 -16.05
CA ARG A 47 -4.56 -4.08 -15.49
C ARG A 47 -4.50 -3.97 -13.96
N GLY A 48 -5.64 -3.74 -13.28
CA GLY A 48 -5.68 -3.56 -11.84
C GLY A 48 -4.94 -2.31 -11.35
N VAL A 49 -4.73 -1.32 -12.22
CA VAL A 49 -4.09 -0.05 -11.85
C VAL A 49 -5.10 0.81 -11.11
N LEU A 50 -4.74 1.21 -9.90
CA LEU A 50 -5.55 2.09 -9.07
C LEU A 50 -5.66 3.48 -9.72
N LEU A 51 -6.89 3.91 -10.00
CA LEU A 51 -7.20 5.24 -10.49
C LEU A 51 -7.67 6.10 -9.32
N MET A 52 -7.03 7.25 -9.13
CA MET A 52 -7.39 8.22 -8.10
C MET A 52 -7.65 9.58 -8.75
N ASN A 53 -8.63 10.31 -8.23
CA ASN A 53 -8.76 11.74 -8.48
C ASN A 53 -7.78 12.54 -7.58
N HIS A 54 -7.69 13.86 -7.80
CA HIS A 54 -6.76 14.72 -7.06
C HIS A 54 -7.04 14.74 -5.55
N GLY A 55 -8.31 14.71 -5.12
CA GLY A 55 -8.68 14.64 -3.71
C GLY A 55 -8.24 13.33 -3.07
N GLU A 56 -8.57 12.20 -3.70
CA GLU A 56 -8.18 10.86 -3.23
C GLU A 56 -6.65 10.72 -3.12
N TRP A 57 -5.92 11.26 -4.08
CA TRP A 57 -4.46 11.29 -4.08
C TRP A 57 -3.89 12.10 -2.90
N ASN A 58 -4.40 13.32 -2.69
CA ASN A 58 -3.96 14.15 -1.57
C ASN A 58 -4.30 13.52 -0.22
N ASP A 59 -5.47 12.90 -0.11
CA ASP A 59 -5.89 12.23 1.11
C ASP A 59 -5.03 11.00 1.39
N PHE A 60 -4.60 10.26 0.35
CA PHE A 60 -3.65 9.17 0.50
C PHE A 60 -2.32 9.66 1.09
N TRP A 61 -1.73 10.73 0.54
CA TRP A 61 -0.45 11.25 1.06
C TRP A 61 -0.56 11.76 2.49
N ARG A 62 -1.61 12.53 2.79
CA ARG A 62 -1.83 13.03 4.16
C ARG A 62 -1.98 11.90 5.17
N ARG A 63 -2.67 10.82 4.80
CA ARG A 63 -2.80 9.62 5.64
C ARG A 63 -1.47 8.87 5.78
N ARG A 64 -0.72 8.70 4.69
CA ARG A 64 0.61 8.07 4.73
C ARG A 64 1.59 8.85 5.60
N GLU A 65 1.56 10.18 5.52
CA GLU A 65 2.42 11.07 6.30
C GLU A 65 1.99 11.21 7.76
N SER A 66 0.75 10.85 8.10
CA SER A 66 0.26 10.87 9.48
C SER A 66 0.61 9.62 10.27
N VAL A 67 1.15 8.58 9.62
CA VAL A 67 1.55 7.34 10.28
C VAL A 67 2.79 7.57 11.13
N VAL A 68 2.69 7.22 12.41
CA VAL A 68 3.78 7.26 13.37
C VAL A 68 4.03 5.85 13.87
N TYR A 69 5.30 5.45 13.89
CA TYR A 69 5.77 4.21 14.47
C TYR A 69 6.47 4.55 15.79
N THR A 70 6.02 3.96 16.89
CA THR A 70 6.64 4.13 18.23
C THR A 70 7.03 2.78 18.82
N ASP A 71 7.79 2.82 19.90
CA ASP A 71 8.12 1.63 20.71
C ASP A 71 8.73 0.47 19.91
N LEU A 72 9.52 0.81 18.89
CA LEU A 72 10.19 -0.15 18.02
C LEU A 72 11.26 -0.94 18.79
N GLN A 73 11.02 -2.24 18.94
CA GLN A 73 11.93 -3.17 19.61
C GLN A 73 12.21 -4.38 18.75
N TRP A 74 13.48 -4.80 18.74
CA TRP A 74 13.91 -6.04 18.10
C TRP A 74 14.49 -6.98 19.14
N ASP A 75 13.80 -8.09 19.38
CA ASP A 75 14.29 -9.19 20.21
C ASP A 75 15.10 -10.15 19.33
N GLN A 76 16.41 -10.23 19.56
CA GLN A 76 17.30 -11.11 18.81
C GLN A 76 17.11 -12.59 19.17
N SER A 77 16.76 -12.92 20.41
CA SER A 77 16.55 -14.29 20.88
C SER A 77 15.32 -14.92 20.25
N ASP A 78 14.21 -14.19 20.29
CA ASP A 78 12.92 -14.69 19.81
C ASP A 78 12.67 -14.34 18.33
N THR A 79 13.59 -13.57 17.71
CA THR A 79 13.46 -13.08 16.33
C THR A 79 12.13 -12.35 16.09
N VAL A 80 11.75 -11.52 17.06
CA VAL A 80 10.50 -10.75 17.08
C VAL A 80 10.83 -9.27 16.88
N LEU A 81 10.17 -8.65 15.91
CA LEU A 81 10.04 -7.21 15.79
C LEU A 81 8.70 -6.79 16.40
N SER A 82 8.71 -5.92 17.41
CA SER A 82 7.50 -5.32 17.97
C SER A 82 7.53 -3.81 17.84
N PHE A 83 6.37 -3.21 17.61
CA PHE A 83 6.21 -1.76 17.50
C PHE A 83 4.74 -1.37 17.57
N ASP A 84 4.50 -0.12 17.94
CA ASP A 84 3.18 0.47 17.91
C ASP A 84 3.02 1.34 16.65
N ILE A 85 1.83 1.31 16.08
CA ILE A 85 1.45 2.13 14.93
C ILE A 85 0.25 2.98 15.31
N GLU A 86 0.36 4.28 15.06
CA GLU A 86 -0.76 5.22 15.12
C GLU A 86 -0.86 5.96 13.79
N SER A 87 -2.07 6.31 13.36
CA SER A 87 -2.28 7.20 12.21
C SER A 87 -3.42 8.17 12.47
N LYS A 88 -3.32 9.38 11.94
CA LYS A 88 -4.37 10.41 12.03
C LYS A 88 -5.22 10.40 10.76
N GLY A 89 -6.56 10.43 10.89
CA GLY A 89 -7.50 10.46 9.78
C GLY A 89 -8.85 9.85 10.15
N GLU A 90 -9.90 10.10 9.36
CA GLU A 90 -11.27 9.70 9.71
C GLU A 90 -11.68 8.32 9.18
N SER A 91 -10.99 7.74 8.18
CA SER A 91 -11.31 6.41 7.66
C SER A 91 -10.27 5.86 6.65
N GLY A 92 -10.31 4.54 6.43
CA GLY A 92 -9.54 3.82 5.40
C GLY A 92 -8.50 2.86 5.97
N ASP A 93 -7.93 2.02 5.12
CA ASP A 93 -6.86 1.08 5.50
C ASP A 93 -5.50 1.62 5.04
N LEU A 94 -4.49 1.45 5.89
CA LEU A 94 -3.10 1.73 5.57
C LEU A 94 -2.37 0.43 5.33
N THR A 95 -1.70 0.35 4.18
CA THR A 95 -0.91 -0.82 3.81
C THR A 95 0.50 -0.71 4.37
N HIS A 96 0.93 -1.75 5.05
CA HIS A 96 2.26 -1.90 5.63
C HIS A 96 2.98 -3.09 4.99
N LEU A 97 4.31 -2.99 4.93
CA LEU A 97 5.18 -4.01 4.34
C LEU A 97 6.24 -4.41 5.36
N LEU A 98 6.38 -5.70 5.57
CA LEU A 98 7.50 -6.29 6.30
C LEU A 98 8.24 -7.28 5.40
N PRO A 99 9.56 -7.48 5.57
CA PRO A 99 10.27 -8.54 4.87
C PRO A 99 9.57 -9.88 5.10
N TRP A 100 9.25 -10.60 4.01
CA TRP A 100 8.55 -11.88 4.11
C TRP A 100 9.39 -12.92 4.85
N THR A 101 10.70 -12.90 4.64
CA THR A 101 11.65 -13.78 5.33
C THR A 101 12.83 -13.02 5.91
N ARG A 102 13.41 -13.61 6.96
CA ARG A 102 14.69 -13.21 7.54
C ARG A 102 15.45 -14.48 7.91
N GLU A 103 16.69 -14.62 7.42
CA GLU A 103 17.54 -15.79 7.72
C GLU A 103 16.85 -17.15 7.43
N GLY A 104 16.06 -17.21 6.36
CA GLY A 104 15.32 -18.43 5.97
C GLY A 104 14.08 -18.73 6.82
N LYS A 105 13.70 -17.86 7.75
CA LYS A 105 12.47 -17.92 8.54
C LYS A 105 11.40 -17.01 7.94
N GLN A 106 10.16 -17.48 7.87
CA GLN A 106 9.01 -16.71 7.37
C GLN A 106 8.40 -15.86 8.49
N VAL A 107 7.79 -14.75 8.13
CA VAL A 107 7.12 -13.85 9.08
C VAL A 107 5.71 -14.34 9.40
N GLU A 108 5.39 -14.39 10.70
CA GLU A 108 4.03 -14.38 11.25
C GLU A 108 3.75 -12.99 11.80
N ILE A 109 2.56 -12.46 11.50
CA ILE A 109 2.16 -11.12 11.93
C ILE A 109 1.01 -11.24 12.92
N ARG A 110 1.14 -10.59 14.07
CA ARG A 110 0.06 -10.38 15.03
C ARG A 110 -0.21 -8.90 15.21
N ILE A 111 -1.48 -8.55 15.26
CA ILE A 111 -1.96 -7.20 15.52
C ILE A 111 -2.85 -7.26 16.75
N ASP A 112 -2.47 -6.53 17.80
CA ASP A 112 -3.10 -6.56 19.12
C ASP A 112 -3.26 -8.00 19.65
N GLY A 113 -2.21 -8.80 19.49
CA GLY A 113 -2.15 -10.20 19.90
C GLY A 113 -2.94 -11.19 19.02
N ARG A 114 -3.59 -10.74 17.94
CA ARG A 114 -4.32 -11.61 17.01
C ARG A 114 -3.52 -11.87 15.75
N GLU A 115 -3.41 -13.13 15.35
CA GLU A 115 -2.82 -13.51 14.08
C GLU A 115 -3.54 -12.82 12.92
N THR A 116 -2.76 -12.24 12.03
CA THR A 116 -3.25 -11.46 10.89
C THR A 116 -2.67 -12.01 9.60
N SER A 117 -3.57 -12.40 8.69
CA SER A 117 -3.21 -12.80 7.32
C SER A 117 -2.58 -11.64 6.56
N TYR A 118 -1.62 -11.94 5.70
CA TYR A 118 -0.99 -11.00 4.78
C TYR A 118 -0.99 -11.54 3.36
N LEU A 119 -0.81 -10.65 2.38
CA LEU A 119 -0.53 -11.01 1.00
C LEU A 119 0.99 -11.02 0.77
N GLU A 120 1.51 -12.09 0.19
CA GLU A 120 2.88 -12.11 -0.30
C GLU A 120 2.98 -11.28 -1.59
N VAL A 121 3.86 -10.29 -1.60
CA VAL A 121 4.09 -9.42 -2.76
C VAL A 121 5.58 -9.31 -3.06
N GLU A 122 5.94 -9.24 -4.33
CA GLU A 122 7.31 -9.07 -4.77
C GLU A 122 7.52 -7.67 -5.34
N PHE A 123 8.48 -6.93 -4.77
CA PHE A 123 8.93 -5.64 -5.27
C PHE A 123 10.44 -5.65 -5.48
N SER A 124 10.88 -5.34 -6.70
CA SER A 124 12.31 -5.25 -7.05
C SER A 124 13.11 -6.51 -6.67
N GLY A 125 12.55 -7.70 -6.91
CA GLY A 125 13.19 -8.98 -6.61
C GLY A 125 13.22 -9.36 -5.12
N ARG A 126 12.47 -8.64 -4.27
CA ARG A 126 12.36 -8.94 -2.83
C ARG A 126 10.91 -9.20 -2.46
N LYS A 127 10.67 -10.23 -1.66
CA LYS A 127 9.36 -10.60 -1.15
C LYS A 127 9.03 -9.89 0.16
N TYR A 128 7.79 -9.44 0.27
CA TYR A 128 7.26 -8.75 1.44
C TYR A 128 5.92 -9.37 1.85
N ALA A 129 5.66 -9.37 3.15
CA ALA A 129 4.34 -9.58 3.71
C ALA A 129 3.61 -8.23 3.73
N MET A 130 2.52 -8.15 2.98
CA MET A 130 1.68 -6.96 2.86
C MET A 130 0.40 -7.15 3.68
N PHE A 131 0.19 -6.26 4.65
CA PHE A 131 -0.98 -6.29 5.53
C PHE A 131 -1.54 -4.88 5.70
N SER A 132 -2.78 -4.81 6.17
CA SER A 132 -3.51 -3.55 6.33
C SER A 132 -3.88 -3.31 7.78
N ILE A 133 -3.75 -2.06 8.22
CA ILE A 133 -4.25 -1.60 9.52
C ILE A 133 -5.24 -0.46 9.28
N PRO A 134 -6.43 -0.50 9.90
CA PRO A 134 -7.38 0.60 9.81
C PRO A 134 -6.77 1.90 10.34
N ALA A 135 -6.86 2.96 9.55
CA ALA A 135 -6.62 4.32 9.99
C ALA A 135 -7.75 4.79 10.90
N GLY A 136 -7.47 5.74 11.81
CA GLY A 136 -8.52 6.25 12.70
C GLY A 136 -8.09 6.73 14.08
N GLY A 137 -6.81 7.01 14.31
CA GLY A 137 -6.31 7.44 15.63
C GLY A 137 -6.27 6.32 16.68
N ARG A 138 -6.43 5.06 16.27
CA ARG A 138 -6.26 3.91 17.15
C ARG A 138 -4.79 3.50 17.13
N LEU A 139 -4.21 3.34 18.32
CA LEU A 139 -2.93 2.67 18.49
C LEU A 139 -3.12 1.17 18.23
N ALA A 140 -2.30 0.61 17.34
CA ALA A 140 -2.26 -0.81 17.05
C ALA A 140 -0.87 -1.36 17.38
N HIS A 141 -0.81 -2.39 18.21
CA HIS A 141 0.43 -3.08 18.53
C HIS A 141 0.70 -4.15 17.49
N VAL A 142 1.87 -4.13 16.85
CA VAL A 142 2.27 -5.12 15.85
C VAL A 142 3.43 -5.93 16.39
N GLU A 143 3.30 -7.26 16.31
CA GLU A 143 4.37 -8.22 16.53
C GLU A 143 4.61 -9.01 15.24
N ALA A 144 5.84 -8.96 14.73
CA ALA A 144 6.28 -9.73 13.59
C ALA A 144 7.35 -10.73 14.03
N ARG A 145 6.99 -12.01 14.05
CA ARG A 145 7.87 -13.09 14.48
C ARG A 145 8.36 -13.87 13.27
N TYR A 146 9.68 -14.07 13.18
CA TYR A 146 10.26 -14.87 12.12
C TYR A 146 10.44 -16.31 12.60
N ILE A 147 9.68 -17.26 12.06
CA ILE A 147 9.73 -18.68 12.43
C ILE A 147 10.17 -19.56 11.25
N HIS A 148 10.76 -20.73 11.54
CA HIS A 148 10.97 -21.73 10.50
C HIS A 148 9.64 -22.31 10.06
N ASP A 149 9.46 -22.41 8.76
CA ASP A 149 8.31 -23.08 8.17
C ASP A 149 8.35 -24.55 8.63
N SER A 150 7.39 -24.96 9.46
CA SER A 150 7.26 -26.35 9.92
C SER A 150 6.58 -27.26 8.90
N ASN A 151 6.33 -26.78 7.68
CA ASN A 151 5.76 -27.58 6.60
C ASN A 151 6.81 -27.94 5.55
N GLY A 152 7.49 -29.06 5.75
CA GLY A 152 8.44 -29.60 4.78
C GLY A 152 9.18 -30.85 5.26
N ASP A 153 8.47 -31.85 5.77
CA ASP A 153 8.89 -33.26 5.76
C ASP A 153 8.12 -34.01 4.65
#